data_AF-A0A3M0D9Z1-F1
#
_entry.id   AF-A0A3M0D9Z1-F1
#
_cell.length_a   1.000
_cell.length_b   1.000
_cell.length_c   1.000
_cell.angle_alpha   90.00
_cell.angle_beta   90.00
_cell.angle_gamma   90.00
#
_symmetry.space_group_name_H-M   'P 1'
#
loop_
_entity.id
_entity.type
_entity.pdbx_description
1 polymer ?
#
loop_
_entity_poly.entity_id
_entity_poly.type
_entity_poly.pdbx_seq_one_letter_code
_entity_poly.pdbx_strand_id
1 'polypeptide(L)' 'MPSPADTLSLLVAVEFVVMASFLLLVAPLDVAAPVLPLLLVFLIAIHRYRS' A
#
# COMPACT_ATOMS: atom_id res chain seq x y z
N MET A 1 -12.49 -19.58 0.22
CA MET A 1 -11.81 -18.93 1.35
C MET A 1 -10.44 -18.51 0.87
N PRO A 2 -10.01 -17.25 1.08
CA PRO A 2 -8.67 -16.83 0.71
C PRO A 2 -7.65 -17.71 1.42
N SER A 3 -6.57 -18.05 0.72
CA SER A 3 -5.51 -18.83 1.34
C SER A 3 -4.85 -18.00 2.46
N PRO A 4 -4.20 -18.63 3.44
CA PRO A 4 -3.41 -17.91 4.43
C PRO A 4 -2.39 -16.96 3.79
N ALA A 5 -1.80 -17.35 2.65
CA ALA A 5 -0.87 -16.53 1.89
C ALA A 5 -1.53 -15.29 1.29
N ASP A 6 -2.75 -15.41 0.76
CA ASP A 6 -3.51 -14.26 0.23
C ASP A 6 -3.84 -13.27 1.36
N THR A 7 -4.22 -13.80 2.52
CA THR A 7 -4.57 -13.00 3.70
C THR A 7 -3.35 -12.22 4.22
N LEU A 8 -2.19 -12.88 4.33
CA LEU A 8 -0.94 -12.24 4.71
C LEU A 8 -0.48 -11.20 3.67
N SER A 9 -0.59 -11.52 2.39
CA SER A 9 -0.23 -10.60 1.31
C SER A 9 -1.09 -9.34 1.33
N LEU A 10 -2.40 -9.50 1.55
CA LEU A 10 -3.31 -8.37 1.70
C LEU A 10 -2.97 -7.52 2.93
N LEU A 11 -2.67 -8.16 4.07
CA LEU A 11 -2.30 -7.46 5.29
C LEU A 11 -1.05 -6.59 5.07
N VAL A 12 0.00 -7.15 4.45
CA VAL A 12 1.24 -6.42 4.13
C VAL A 12 0.97 -5.27 3.17
N ALA A 13 0.15 -5.48 2.14
CA ALA A 13 -0.22 -4.42 1.20
C ALA A 13 -0.95 -3.26 1.91
N VAL A 14 -1.88 -3.58 2.83
CA VAL A 14 -2.60 -2.57 3.61
C VAL A 14 -1.65 -1.82 4.56
N GLU A 15 -0.77 -2.53 5.26
CA GLU A 15 0.22 -1.91 6.15
C GLU A 15 1.13 -0.95 5.38
N PHE A 16 1.63 -1.37 4.21
CA PHE A 16 2.44 -0.51 3.35
C PHE A 16 1.68 0.75 2.93
N VAL A 17 0.43 0.62 2.49
CA VAL A 17 -0.40 1.76 2.07
C VAL A 17 -0.59 2.75 3.22
N VAL A 18 -0.86 2.26 4.44
CA VAL A 18 -1.03 3.11 5.63
C VAL A 18 0.27 3.84 5.95
N MET A 19 1.40 3.13 6.00
CA MET A 19 2.70 3.72 6.33
C MET A 19 3.18 4.71 5.26
N ALA A 20 3.01 4.39 3.99
CA ALA A 20 3.35 5.27 2.87
C ALA A 20 2.48 6.54 2.88
N SER A 21 1.19 6.40 3.18
CA SER A 21 0.28 7.55 3.31
C SER A 21 0.68 8.45 4.48
N PHE A 22 1.06 7.85 5.62
CA PHE A 22 1.58 8.60 6.76
C PHE A 22 2.89 9.33 6.40
N LEU A 23 3.81 8.65 5.72
CA LEU A 23 5.05 9.25 5.24
C LEU A 23 4.78 10.47 4.35
N LEU A 24 3.82 10.40 3.44
CA LEU A 24 3.43 11.52 2.57
C LEU A 24 2.83 12.71 3.34
N LEU A 25 2.24 12.47 4.52
CA LEU A 25 1.68 13.52 5.36
C LEU A 25 2.73 14.22 6.23
N VAL A 26 3.77 13.49 6.64
CA VAL A 26 4.74 13.96 7.65
C VAL A 26 6.07 14.36 7.03
N ALA A 27 6.48 13.73 5.93
CA ALA A 27 7.73 14.01 5.25
C ALA A 27 7.56 15.00 4.09
N PRO A 28 8.60 15.78 3.76
CA PRO A 28 8.66 16.56 2.53
C PRO A 28 8.44 15.68 1.29
N LEU A 29 7.73 16.22 0.29
CA LEU A 29 7.31 15.47 -0.89
C LEU A 29 8.49 14.99 -1.75
N ASP A 30 9.57 15.76 -1.83
CA ASP A 30 10.81 15.40 -2.52
C ASP A 30 11.46 14.14 -1.93
N VAL A 31 11.35 13.93 -0.61
CA VAL A 31 11.83 12.74 0.09
C VAL A 31 10.87 11.56 -0.08
N ALA A 32 9.56 11.80 -0.05
CA ALA A 32 8.55 10.75 -0.17
C ALA A 32 8.19 10.35 -1.62
N ALA A 33 8.63 11.13 -2.62
CA ALA A 33 8.35 10.92 -4.04
C ALA A 33 8.62 9.49 -4.55
N PRO A 34 9.71 8.80 -4.13
CA PRO A 34 9.97 7.43 -4.59
C PRO A 34 8.93 6.40 -4.13
N VAL A 35 8.16 6.69 -3.08
CA VAL A 35 7.16 5.78 -2.50
C VAL A 35 5.82 5.88 -3.24
N LEU A 36 5.53 7.00 -3.90
CA LEU A 36 4.26 7.24 -4.61
C LEU A 36 3.91 6.16 -5.65
N PRO A 37 4.82 5.73 -6.54
CA PRO A 37 4.49 4.70 -7.53
C PRO A 37 4.07 3.38 -6.87
N LEU A 38 4.76 2.98 -5.81
CA LEU A 38 4.45 1.74 -5.07
C LEU A 38 3.11 1.86 -4.35
N LEU A 39 2.83 3.01 -3.73
CA LEU A 39 1.53 3.29 -3.10
C LEU A 39 0.38 3.13 -4.10
N LEU A 40 0.51 3.69 -5.31
CA LEU A 40 -0.49 3.57 -6.37
C LEU A 40 -0.69 2.12 -6.80
N VAL A 41 0.39 1.37 -7.01
CA VAL A 41 0.32 -0.06 -7.38
C VAL A 41 -0.43 -0.86 -6.32
N PHE A 42 -0.11 -0.69 -5.05
CA PHE A 42 -0.79 -1.41 -3.97
C PHE A 42 -2.25 -0.99 -3.81
N LEU A 43 -2.58 0.29 -3.95
CA LEU A 43 -3.97 0.75 -3.94
C LEU A 43 -4.80 0.10 -5.06
N ILE A 44 -4.24 0.03 -6.28
CA ILE A 44 -4.89 -0.64 -7.41
C ILE A 44 -5.03 -2.14 -7.12
N ALA A 45 -3.99 -2.80 -6.63
CA ALA A 45 -4.03 -4.22 -6.30
C ALA A 45 -5.10 -4.54 -5.23
N ILE A 46 -5.18 -3.75 -4.17
CA ILE A 46 -6.18 -3.89 -3.11
C ILE A 46 -7.59 -3.65 -3.67
N HIS A 47 -7.76 -2.61 -4.50
CA HIS A 47 -9.05 -2.33 -5.13
C HIS A 47 -9.51 -3.49 -6.02
N ARG A 48 -8.59 -4.05 -6.81
CA ARG A 48 -8.84 -5.24 -7.65
C ARG A 48 -9.11 -6.50 -6.85
N TYR A 49 -8.47 -6.67 -5.70
CA TYR A 49 -8.72 -7.81 -4.81
C TYR A 49 -10.11 -7.73 -4.14
N ARG A 50 -10.59 -6.51 -3.85
CA ARG A 50 -11.89 -6.28 -3.21
C ARG A 50 -13.08 -6.28 -4.16
N SER A 51 -12.87 -6.04 -5.45
CA SER A 51 -13.92 -5.95 -6.47
C SER A 51 -14.17 -7.30 -7.11
#